data_AF-A0A937WPV0-F1
#
_entry.id   AF-A0A937WPV0-F1
#
_cell.length_a   1.000
_cell.length_b   1.000
_cell.length_c   1.000
_cell.angle_alpha   90.00
_cell.angle_beta   90.00
_cell.angle_gamma   90.00
#
_symmetry.space_group_name_H-M   'P 1'
#
loop_
_entity.id
_entity.type
_entity.pdbx_description
1 polymer ?
#
loop_
_entity_poly.entity_id
_entity_poly.type
_entity_poly.pdbx_seq_one_letter_code
_entity_poly.pdbx_strand_id
1 'polypeptide(L)' 'MAKLYGDQKMYGKAAKLLESFLEDNPQNPQVLHMLGGIYCALERYNDAVLTWEKIKDIDEIIYLTREKWIKKLKQRK' A
#
# COMPACT_ATOMS: atom_id res chain seq x y z
N MET A 1 -8.87 -27.98 -8.78
CA MET A 1 -9.95 -26.99 -8.98
C MET A 1 -10.49 -26.43 -7.66
N ALA A 2 -10.86 -27.25 -6.66
CA ALA A 2 -11.48 -26.75 -5.41
C ALA A 2 -10.60 -25.79 -4.57
N LYS A 3 -9.28 -26.03 -4.47
CA LYS A 3 -8.37 -25.19 -3.68
C LYS A 3 -8.24 -23.77 -4.26
N LEU A 4 -8.02 -23.66 -5.57
CA LEU A 4 -7.88 -22.39 -6.28
C LEU A 4 -9.13 -21.49 -6.12
N TYR A 5 -10.32 -22.09 -6.20
CA TYR A 5 -11.59 -21.38 -5.97
C TYR A 5 -11.75 -20.87 -4.53
N GLY A 6 -11.30 -21.67 -3.55
CA GLY A 6 -11.28 -21.28 -2.15
C GLY A 6 -10.35 -20.09 -1.91
N ASP A 7 -9.16 -20.16 -2.47
CA ASP A 7 -8.11 -19.15 -2.33
C ASP A 7 -8.56 -17.81 -2.94
N GLN A 8 -9.08 -17.81 -4.19
CA GLN A 8 -9.62 -16.58 -4.80
C GLN A 8 -10.75 -15.94 -3.97
N LYS A 9 -11.66 -16.75 -3.41
CA LYS A 9 -12.75 -16.26 -2.57
C LYS A 9 -12.24 -15.65 -1.26
N MET A 10 -11.19 -16.20 -0.67
CA MET A 10 -10.55 -15.67 0.54
C MET A 10 -9.78 -14.39 0.25
N TYR A 11 -8.99 -14.36 -0.82
CA TYR A 11 -8.26 -13.17 -1.25
C TYR A 11 -9.20 -12.00 -1.57
N GLY A 12 -10.33 -12.26 -2.22
CA GLY A 12 -11.34 -11.22 -2.48
C GLY A 12 -11.95 -10.62 -1.19
N LYS A 13 -12.15 -11.43 -0.14
CA LYS A 13 -12.60 -10.93 1.17
C LYS A 13 -11.51 -10.15 1.88
N ALA A 14 -10.27 -10.63 1.83
CA ALA A 14 -9.12 -9.96 2.43
C ALA A 14 -8.88 -8.59 1.79
N ALA A 15 -8.99 -8.50 0.46
CA ALA A 15 -8.90 -7.22 -0.26
C ALA A 15 -9.92 -6.21 0.26
N LYS A 16 -11.21 -6.59 0.35
CA LYS A 16 -12.27 -5.72 0.88
C LYS A 16 -12.03 -5.25 2.31
N LEU A 17 -11.51 -6.13 3.17
CA LEU A 17 -11.21 -5.75 4.56
C LEU A 17 -10.11 -4.68 4.62
N LEU A 18 -9.05 -4.87 3.84
CA LEU A 18 -7.94 -3.91 3.74
C LEU A 18 -8.38 -2.61 3.07
N GLU A 19 -9.25 -2.65 2.07
CA GLU A 19 -9.86 -1.46 1.45
C GLU A 19 -10.62 -0.64 2.50
N SER A 20 -11.47 -1.27 3.34
CA SER A 20 -12.15 -0.55 4.42
C SER A 20 -11.17 0.05 5.44
N PHE A 21 -10.06 -0.65 5.72
CA PHE A 21 -9.04 -0.13 6.62
C PHE A 21 -8.32 1.10 6.03
N LEU A 22 -8.17 1.14 4.70
CA LEU A 22 -7.64 2.29 3.98
C LEU A 22 -8.65 3.46 3.92
N GLU A 23 -9.96 3.26 4.15
CA GLU A 23 -10.90 4.38 4.27
C GLU A 23 -10.56 5.24 5.50
N ASP A 24 -10.24 4.59 6.63
CA ASP A 24 -9.82 5.27 7.85
C ASP A 24 -8.35 5.71 7.81
N ASN A 25 -7.48 4.92 7.17
CA ASN A 25 -6.03 5.16 7.11
C ASN A 25 -5.49 5.05 5.67
N PRO A 26 -5.78 6.01 4.79
CA PRO A 26 -5.52 5.91 3.35
C PRO A 26 -4.04 5.86 2.99
N GLN A 27 -3.14 6.20 3.92
CA GLN A 27 -1.70 6.26 3.68
C GLN A 27 -0.91 5.23 4.49
N ASN A 28 -1.55 4.17 4.99
CA ASN A 28 -0.82 3.13 5.71
C ASN A 28 -0.01 2.25 4.72
N PRO A 29 1.34 2.32 4.70
CA PRO A 29 2.16 1.59 3.74
C PRO A 29 2.04 0.07 3.89
N GLN A 30 1.83 -0.42 5.12
CA GLN A 30 1.75 -1.85 5.43
C GLN A 30 0.48 -2.46 4.83
N VAL A 31 -0.63 -1.72 4.89
CA VAL A 31 -1.93 -2.16 4.39
C VAL A 31 -1.94 -2.12 2.86
N LEU A 32 -1.39 -1.07 2.26
CA LEU A 32 -1.17 -1.00 0.81
C LEU A 32 -0.27 -2.15 0.31
N HIS A 33 0.78 -2.49 1.06
CA HIS A 33 1.68 -3.59 0.70
C HIS A 33 0.95 -4.95 0.73
N MET A 34 0.15 -5.21 1.77
CA MET A 34 -0.69 -6.41 1.85
C MET A 34 -1.72 -6.46 0.72
N LEU A 35 -2.37 -5.32 0.42
CA LEU A 35 -3.38 -5.23 -0.64
C LEU A 35 -2.76 -5.55 -2.01
N GLY A 36 -1.57 -5.03 -2.31
CA GLY A 36 -0.85 -5.36 -3.54
C GLY A 36 -0.48 -6.85 -3.64
N GLY A 37 -0.05 -7.47 -2.53
CA GLY A 37 0.21 -8.91 -2.49
C GLY A 37 -1.04 -9.75 -2.76
N ILE A 38 -2.18 -9.34 -2.21
CA ILE A 38 -3.48 -9.97 -2.45
C ILE A 38 -3.92 -9.79 -3.91
N TYR A 39 -3.70 -8.62 -4.51
CA TYR A 39 -3.98 -8.41 -5.92
C TYR A 39 -3.12 -9.29 -6.84
N CYS A 40 -1.85 -9.52 -6.50
CA CYS A 40 -1.04 -10.51 -7.21
C CYS A 40 -1.63 -11.93 -7.09
N ALA A 41 -2.09 -12.33 -5.91
CA ALA A 41 -2.73 -13.64 -5.70
C ALA A 41 -4.07 -13.79 -6.44
N LEU A 42 -4.72 -12.67 -6.77
CA LEU A 42 -5.93 -12.60 -7.61
C LEU A 42 -5.63 -12.45 -9.10
N GLU A 43 -4.37 -12.55 -9.52
CA GLU A 43 -3.91 -12.28 -10.90
C GLU A 43 -4.21 -10.85 -11.40
N ARG A 44 -4.52 -9.94 -10.48
CA ARG A 44 -4.77 -8.50 -10.73
C ARG A 44 -3.47 -7.72 -10.64
N TYR A 45 -2.51 -8.06 -11.50
CA TYR A 45 -1.16 -7.48 -11.45
C TYR A 45 -1.14 -5.97 -11.64
N ASN A 46 -2.00 -5.42 -12.50
CA ASN A 46 -2.07 -3.96 -12.73
C ASN A 46 -2.49 -3.22 -11.45
N ASP A 47 -3.49 -3.74 -10.72
CA ASP A 47 -3.94 -3.14 -9.47
C ASP A 47 -2.90 -3.26 -8.37
N ALA A 48 -2.14 -4.37 -8.35
CA ALA A 48 -1.02 -4.55 -7.43
C ALA A 48 0.06 -3.48 -7.64
N VAL A 49 0.47 -3.26 -8.90
CA VAL A 49 1.47 -2.25 -9.27
C VAL A 49 0.99 -0.85 -8.85
N LEU A 50 -0.23 -0.46 -9.22
CA LEU A 50 -0.80 0.84 -8.85
C LEU A 50 -0.86 1.04 -7.32
N THR A 51 -1.13 -0.03 -6.58
CA THR A 51 -1.17 0.02 -5.10
C THR A 51 0.22 0.23 -4.51
N TRP A 52 1.25 -0.43 -5.04
CA TRP A 52 2.62 -0.27 -4.58
C TRP A 52 3.26 1.04 -5.02
N GLU A 53 2.87 1.59 -6.17
CA GLU A 53 3.31 2.94 -6.60
C GLU A 53 2.87 4.01 -5.61
N LYS A 54 1.63 3.94 -5.10
CA LYS A 54 1.17 4.84 -4.03
C LYS A 54 2.04 4.79 -2.77
N ILE A 55 2.60 3.62 -2.43
CA ILE A 55 3.52 3.49 -1.30
C ILE A 55 4.81 4.25 -1.55
N LYS A 56 5.40 4.08 -2.75
CA LYS A 56 6.61 4.81 -3.12
C LYS A 56 6.41 6.31 -3.06
N ASP A 57 5.28 6.81 -3.56
CA ASP A 57 4.97 8.24 -3.49
C ASP A 57 4.87 8.72 -2.04
N ILE A 58 4.24 7.94 -1.15
CA ILE A 58 4.15 8.28 0.28
C ILE A 58 5.54 8.27 0.93
N ASP A 59 6.33 7.22 0.73
CA ASP A 59 7.67 7.11 1.29
C ASP A 59 8.60 8.22 0.75
N GLU A 60 8.51 8.54 -0.54
CA GLU A 60 9.25 9.62 -1.18
C GLU A 60 8.82 10.99 -0.63
N ILE A 61 7.52 11.26 -0.50
CA ILE A 61 7.00 12.50 0.10
C ILE A 61 7.47 12.64 1.56
N ILE A 62 7.38 11.57 2.36
CA ILE A 62 7.84 11.56 3.75
C ILE A 62 9.35 11.80 3.81
N TYR A 63 10.12 11.11 2.96
CA TYR A 63 11.57 11.24 2.89
C TYR A 63 11.99 12.68 2.52
N LEU A 64 11.43 13.23 1.43
CA LEU A 64 11.70 14.59 0.96
C LEU A 64 11.32 15.63 2.00
N THR A 65 10.18 15.46 2.68
CA THR A 65 9.73 16.38 3.73
C THR A 65 10.68 16.34 4.93
N ARG A 66 11.06 15.14 5.39
CA ARG A 66 11.97 14.96 6.53
C ARG A 66 13.34 15.57 6.25
N GLU A 67 13.93 15.32 5.07
CA GLU A 67 15.20 15.92 4.68
C GLU A 67 15.11 17.45 4.59
N LYS A 68 14.02 17.98 4.02
CA LYS A 68 13.78 19.41 3.89
C LYS A 68 13.67 20.09 5.26
N TRP A 69 12.99 19.46 6.23
CA TRP A 69 12.90 19.95 7.61
C TRP A 69 14.25 19.91 8.33
N ILE A 70 15.01 18.82 8.20
CA ILE A 70 16.35 18.69 8.79
C ILE A 70 17.30 19.75 8.23
N LYS A 71 17.26 20.00 6.91
CA LYS A 71 18.08 21.02 6.25
C LYS A 71 17.70 22.43 6.73
N LYS A 72 16.41 22.72 6.87
CA LYS A 72 15.89 23.99 7.41
C LYS A 72 16.28 24.22 8.87
N LEU A 73 16.25 23.18 9.71
CA LEU A 73 16.71 23.23 11.11
C LEU A 73 18.21 23.51 11.21
N LYS A 74 19.03 22.89 10.33
CA LYS A 74 20.48 23.12 10.28
C LYS A 74 20.86 24.54 9.84
N GLN A 75 20.05 25.19 9.00
CA GLN A 75 20.28 26.57 8.52
C GLN A 75 19.78 27.65 9.48
N ARG A 76 19.12 27.30 10.60
CA ARG A 76 18.68 28.25 11.63
C ARG A 76 19.69 28.44 12.78
N LYS A 77 20.87 27.83 12.69
CA LYS A 77 22.03 28.17 13.54
C LYS A 77 22.86 29.25 12.85
#